data_AF-A0A0S7EKK0-F1
#
_entry.id   AF-A0A0S7EKK0-F1
#
_cell.length_a   1.000
_cell.length_b   1.000
_cell.length_c   1.000
_cell.angle_alpha   90.00
_cell.angle_beta   90.00
_cell.angle_gamma   90.00
#
_symmetry.space_group_name_H-M   'P 1'
#
loop_
_entity.id
_entity.type
_entity.pdbx_description
1 polymer ?
#
loop_
_entity_poly.entity_id
_entity_poly.type
_entity_poly.pdbx_seq_one_letter_code
_entity_poly.pdbx_strand_id
1 'polypeptide(L)'
;HEDDLEVADELHVPILGPEPAVSQLHGTKSGGRKIFSEAGLEVPPGQGDVYVLCQLYEILAELLAQNIHVQRWLFKINGQRGGRDAAYCDVCHLRRYSWAL
;
A
#
# COMPACT_ATOMS: atom_id res chain seq x y z
N HIS A 1 -6.62 -15.75 10.91
CA HIS A 1 -6.05 -17.10 10.75
C HIS A 1 -7.12 -18.09 11.18
N GLU A 2 -7.15 -19.30 10.63
CA GLU A 2 -7.98 -20.37 11.21
C GLU A 2 -7.63 -20.51 12.71
N ASP A 3 -6.35 -20.35 13.05
CA ASP A 3 -5.83 -20.26 14.41
C ASP A 3 -6.56 -19.21 15.29
N ASP A 4 -6.91 -18.03 14.75
CA ASP A 4 -7.58 -16.99 15.54
C ASP A 4 -9.01 -17.41 15.91
N LEU A 5 -9.67 -18.17 15.03
CA LEU A 5 -11.01 -18.73 15.27
C LEU A 5 -10.94 -19.91 16.23
N GLU A 6 -9.98 -20.81 16.04
CA GLU A 6 -9.74 -21.96 16.92
C GLU A 6 -9.43 -21.51 18.36
N VAL A 7 -8.55 -20.52 18.53
CA VAL A 7 -8.20 -19.97 19.85
C VAL A 7 -9.42 -19.30 20.49
N ALA A 8 -10.24 -18.58 19.73
CA ALA A 8 -11.45 -17.94 20.25
C ALA A 8 -12.49 -18.97 20.72
N ASP A 9 -12.65 -20.07 19.97
CA ASP A 9 -13.54 -21.17 20.31
C ASP A 9 -13.07 -21.89 21.59
N GLU A 10 -11.79 -22.26 21.66
CA GLU A 10 -11.17 -22.91 22.82
C GLU A 10 -11.27 -22.06 24.09
N LEU A 11 -11.10 -20.74 23.98
CA LEU A 11 -11.18 -19.82 25.11
C LEU A 11 -12.62 -19.35 25.42
N HIS A 12 -13.61 -19.74 24.61
CA HIS A 12 -14.99 -19.28 24.69
C HIS A 12 -15.12 -17.75 24.73
N VAL A 13 -14.32 -17.05 23.92
CA VAL A 13 -14.35 -15.59 23.82
C VAL A 13 -14.73 -15.15 22.41
N PRO A 14 -15.51 -14.06 22.26
CA PRO A 14 -15.85 -13.55 20.94
C PRO A 14 -14.68 -12.83 20.29
N ILE A 15 -14.59 -12.90 18.96
CA ILE A 15 -13.71 -12.03 18.17
C ILE A 15 -14.37 -10.65 18.03
N LEU A 16 -13.78 -9.64 18.66
CA LEU A 16 -14.26 -8.25 18.61
C LEU A 16 -13.66 -7.51 17.41
N GLY A 17 -13.96 -7.96 16.20
CA GLY A 17 -13.45 -7.37 14.97
C GLY A 17 -14.09 -7.96 13.72
N PRO A 18 -13.62 -7.55 12.53
CA PRO A 18 -13.99 -8.19 11.27
C PRO A 18 -13.61 -9.67 11.28
N GLU A 19 -14.28 -10.46 10.44
CA GLU A 19 -13.91 -11.86 10.20
C GLU A 19 -12.41 -11.97 9.89
N PRO A 20 -11.67 -12.91 10.52
CA PRO A 20 -10.21 -12.99 10.38
C PRO A 20 -9.73 -13.10 8.93
N ALA A 21 -10.46 -13.81 8.05
CA ALA A 21 -10.15 -13.90 6.63
C ALA A 21 -10.24 -12.54 5.92
N VAL A 22 -11.26 -11.74 6.22
CA VAL A 22 -11.42 -10.38 5.69
C VAL A 22 -10.31 -9.47 6.18
N SER A 23 -10.00 -9.53 7.49
CA SER A 23 -8.92 -8.73 8.08
C SER A 23 -7.54 -9.08 7.51
N GLN A 24 -7.31 -10.34 7.10
CA GLN A 24 -6.08 -10.75 6.46
C GLN A 24 -5.97 -10.21 5.04
N LEU A 25 -7.02 -10.41 4.23
CA LEU A 25 -7.06 -9.98 2.84
C LEU A 25 -6.82 -8.47 2.71
N HIS A 26 -7.39 -7.69 3.62
CA HIS A 26 -7.30 -6.22 3.60
C HIS A 26 -6.33 -5.62 4.62
N GLY A 27 -5.62 -6.46 5.38
CA GLY A 27 -4.66 -6.03 6.40
C GLY A 27 -3.34 -5.48 5.84
N THR A 28 -3.14 -5.59 4.53
CA THR A 28 -1.98 -5.08 3.78
C THR A 28 -2.21 -3.65 3.29
N LYS A 29 -1.17 -2.94 2.85
CA LYS A 29 -1.31 -1.56 2.37
C LYS A 29 -2.04 -1.52 1.03
N SER A 30 -1.76 -2.47 0.14
CA SER A 30 -2.50 -2.65 -1.12
C SER A 30 -3.95 -3.08 -0.87
N GLY A 31 -4.18 -4.00 0.07
CA GLY A 31 -5.52 -4.44 0.46
C GLY A 31 -6.38 -3.32 1.03
N GLY A 32 -5.81 -2.47 1.88
CA GLY A 32 -6.48 -1.27 2.37
C GLY A 32 -6.77 -0.26 1.26
N ARG A 33 -5.80 0.01 0.37
CA ARG A 33 -6.01 0.91 -0.78
C ARG A 33 -7.16 0.44 -1.68
N LYS A 34 -7.26 -0.88 -1.90
CA LYS A 34 -8.32 -1.50 -2.69
C LYS A 34 -9.71 -1.23 -2.08
N ILE A 35 -9.86 -1.30 -0.76
CA ILE A 35 -11.13 -0.94 -0.08
C ILE A 35 -11.55 0.49 -0.43
N PHE A 36 -10.64 1.47 -0.27
CA PHE A 36 -10.97 2.87 -0.54
C PHE A 36 -11.34 3.08 -2.02
N SER A 37 -10.58 2.47 -2.94
CA SER A 37 -10.86 2.57 -4.37
C SER A 37 -12.19 1.93 -4.76
N GLU A 38 -12.52 0.75 -4.22
CA GLU A 38 -13.78 0.05 -4.49
C GLU A 38 -14.98 0.75 -3.86
N ALA A 39 -14.78 1.47 -2.75
CA ALA A 39 -15.78 2.34 -2.14
C ALA A 39 -16.01 3.64 -2.93
N GLY A 40 -15.32 3.86 -4.06
CA GLY A 40 -15.41 5.08 -4.86
C GLY A 40 -14.78 6.30 -4.17
N LEU A 41 -13.92 6.09 -3.18
CA LEU A 41 -13.19 7.16 -2.50
C LEU A 41 -11.93 7.50 -3.30
N GLU A 42 -11.60 8.78 -3.35
CA GLU A 42 -10.35 9.22 -3.96
C GLU A 42 -9.15 8.65 -3.18
N VAL A 43 -8.27 7.97 -3.91
CA VAL A 43 -7.01 7.44 -3.38
C VAL A 43 -5.85 8.20 -4.01
N PRO A 44 -4.77 8.50 -3.25
CA PRO A 44 -3.60 9.14 -3.83
C PRO A 44 -3.02 8.32 -5.01
N PRO A 45 -2.37 8.98 -5.98
CA PRO A 45 -1.63 8.31 -7.04
C PRO A 45 -0.61 7.33 -6.46
N GLY A 46 -0.46 6.17 -7.10
CA GLY A 46 0.40 5.11 -6.61
C GLY A 46 0.06 3.76 -7.20
N GLN A 47 0.79 2.73 -6.79
CA GLN A 47 0.54 1.35 -7.15
C GLN A 47 0.88 0.42 -5.99
N GLY A 48 0.03 -0.59 -5.77
CA GLY A 48 0.27 -1.68 -4.82
C GLY A 48 0.83 -2.91 -5.52
N ASP A 49 1.21 -3.92 -4.74
CA ASP A 49 1.54 -5.26 -5.27
C ASP A 49 2.63 -5.26 -6.35
N VAL A 50 3.70 -4.48 -6.10
CA VAL A 50 4.92 -4.46 -6.93
C VAL A 50 5.91 -5.48 -6.36
N TYR A 51 6.20 -6.53 -7.12
CA TYR A 51 6.97 -7.68 -6.63
C TYR A 51 8.42 -7.70 -7.10
N VAL A 52 8.72 -7.04 -8.21
CA VAL A 52 10.07 -7.05 -8.81
C VAL A 52 10.53 -5.65 -9.18
N LEU A 53 11.85 -5.47 -9.22
CA LEU A 53 12.48 -4.19 -9.47
C LEU A 53 12.14 -3.59 -10.85
N CYS A 54 12.00 -4.43 -11.89
CA CYS A 54 11.62 -3.94 -13.22
C CYS A 54 10.22 -3.31 -13.22
N GLN A 55 9.24 -3.96 -12.58
CA GLN A 55 7.89 -3.41 -12.42
C GLN A 55 7.93 -2.07 -11.70
N LEU A 56 8.76 -1.95 -10.65
CA LEU A 56 8.90 -0.70 -9.92
C LEU A 56 9.32 0.46 -10.84
N TYR A 57 10.30 0.24 -11.72
CA TYR A 57 10.75 1.29 -12.63
C TYR A 57 9.68 1.70 -13.63
N GLU A 58 9.01 0.74 -14.25
CA GLU A 58 7.94 1.00 -15.24
C GLU A 58 6.79 1.78 -14.61
N ILE A 59 6.27 1.27 -13.48
CA ILE A 59 5.14 1.86 -12.75
C ILE A 59 5.51 3.24 -12.22
N LEU A 60 6.71 3.41 -11.64
CA LEU A 60 7.12 4.70 -11.09
C LEU A 60 7.31 5.74 -12.20
N ALA A 61 7.87 5.35 -13.35
CA ALA A 61 8.02 6.26 -14.48
C ALA A 61 6.67 6.73 -15.03
N GLU A 62 5.71 5.82 -15.19
CA GLU A 62 4.35 6.14 -15.62
C GLU A 62 3.65 7.07 -14.61
N LEU A 63 3.70 6.72 -13.33
CA LEU A 63 3.11 7.51 -12.25
C LEU A 63 3.70 8.92 -12.17
N LEU A 64 5.02 9.06 -12.32
CA LEU A 64 5.70 10.36 -12.35
C LEU A 64 5.24 11.21 -13.54
N ALA A 65 5.18 10.60 -14.74
CA ALA A 65 4.76 11.31 -15.95
C ALA A 65 3.31 11.80 -15.86
N GLN A 66 2.41 10.99 -15.30
CA GLN A 66 1.00 11.34 -15.13
C GLN A 66 0.74 12.33 -13.97
N ASN A 67 1.66 12.42 -13.00
CA ASN A 67 1.49 13.20 -11.78
C ASN A 67 2.69 14.11 -11.52
N ILE A 68 3.13 14.87 -12.52
CA ILE A 68 4.38 15.65 -12.47
C ILE A 68 4.46 16.67 -11.33
N HIS A 69 3.30 17.11 -10.82
CA HIS A 69 3.17 18.03 -9.69
C HIS A 69 3.47 17.36 -8.33
N VAL A 70 3.50 16.03 -8.26
CA VAL A 70 3.81 15.28 -7.03
C VAL A 70 5.32 15.28 -6.80
N GLN A 71 5.75 15.93 -5.72
CA GLN A 71 7.17 16.13 -5.41
C GLN A 71 7.81 14.99 -4.63
N ARG A 72 7.01 14.18 -3.90
CA ARG A 72 7.50 13.13 -3.01
C ARG A 72 6.72 11.84 -3.23
N TRP A 73 7.44 10.77 -3.55
CA TRP A 73 6.89 9.42 -3.69
C TRP A 73 7.26 8.57 -2.49
N LEU A 74 6.29 7.81 -1.99
CA LEU A 74 6.42 6.99 -0.80
C LEU A 74 6.40 5.51 -1.17
N PHE A 75 7.41 4.78 -0.74
CA PHE A 75 7.54 3.33 -0.88
C PHE A 75 7.22 2.70 0.47
N LYS A 76 6.38 1.67 0.47
CA LYS A 76 5.95 0.97 1.69
C LYS A 76 6.06 -0.53 1.50
N ILE A 77 6.63 -1.23 2.49
CA ILE A 77 6.56 -2.69 2.52
C ILE A 77 5.13 -3.12 2.86
N ASN A 78 4.53 -3.91 1.99
CA ASN A 78 3.08 -4.12 1.98
C ASN A 78 2.50 -4.72 3.27
N GLY A 79 3.21 -5.66 3.88
CA GLY A 79 2.78 -6.39 5.08
C GLY A 79 3.25 -5.80 6.41
N GLN A 80 4.19 -4.85 6.40
CA GLN A 80 4.73 -4.30 7.66
C GLN A 80 3.78 -3.27 8.29
N ARG A 81 3.96 -3.08 9.59
CA ARG A 81 3.18 -2.16 10.43
C ARG A 81 4.15 -1.32 11.26
N GLY A 82 3.71 -0.13 11.69
CA GLY A 82 4.47 0.69 12.63
C GLY A 82 5.43 1.71 12.01
N GLY A 83 5.31 2.04 10.73
CA GLY A 83 5.92 3.23 10.11
C GLY A 83 7.42 3.16 9.84
N ARG A 84 8.11 2.11 10.29
CA ARG A 84 9.53 1.83 9.99
C ARG A 84 9.74 1.16 8.63
N ASP A 85 8.65 0.93 7.91
CA ASP A 85 8.54 0.21 6.66
C ASP A 85 8.40 1.12 5.44
N ALA A 86 8.65 2.42 5.64
CA ALA A 86 8.47 3.45 4.64
C ALA A 86 9.80 4.09 4.24
N ALA A 87 10.01 4.26 2.95
CA ALA A 87 11.06 5.08 2.36
C ALA A 87 10.43 6.09 1.41
N TYR A 88 11.09 7.21 1.13
CA TYR A 88 10.58 8.20 0.17
C TYR A 88 11.65 8.64 -0.82
N CYS A 89 11.19 9.14 -1.97
CA CYS A 89 12.03 9.76 -2.99
C CYS A 89 11.44 11.12 -3.36
N ASP A 90 12.27 12.16 -3.26
CA ASP A 90 11.91 13.50 -3.72
C ASP A 90 12.34 13.69 -5.17
N VAL A 91 11.38 14.04 -6.03
CA VAL A 91 11.58 14.14 -7.49
C VAL A 91 12.54 15.27 -7.84
N CYS A 92 12.68 16.28 -6.98
CA CYS A 92 13.66 17.36 -7.14
C CYS A 92 15.12 16.88 -7.18
N HIS A 93 15.41 15.68 -6.68
CA HIS A 93 16.73 15.06 -6.74
C HIS A 93 16.98 14.28 -8.05
N LEU A 94 15.96 14.12 -8.90
CA LEU A 94 16.15 13.53 -10.22
C LEU A 94 16.83 14.56 -11.13
N ARG A 95 17.95 14.17 -11.74
CA ARG A 95 18.82 15.01 -12.63
C ARG A 95 18.06 15.74 -13.77
N ARG A 96 16.82 15.35 -13.99
CA ARG A 96 16.02 15.53 -15.18
C ARG A 96 14.57 15.87 -14.75
N TYR A 97 14.36 16.52 -13.61
CA TYR A 97 13.00 16.94 -13.22
C TYR A 97 12.62 18.29 -13.84
N SER A 98 13.58 19.22 -13.94
CA SER A 98 13.34 20.58 -14.44
C SER A 98 12.95 20.68 -15.91
N TRP A 99 13.18 19.66 -16.74
CA TRP A 99 12.72 19.67 -18.14
C TRP A 99 11.28 19.16 -18.30
N ALA A 100 10.76 18.45 -17.30
CA ALA A 100 9.46 17.78 -17.35
C ALA A 100 8.33 18.64 -16.77
N LEU A 101 8.67 19.68 -15.99
CA LEU A 101 7.77 20.75 -15.54
C LEU A 101 7.47 21.73 -16.68
#